data_AF-A0A934MGV3-F1
#
_entry.id   AF-A0A934MGV3-F1
#
_cell.length_a   1.000
_cell.length_b   1.000
_cell.length_c   1.000
_cell.angle_alpha   90.00
_cell.angle_beta   90.00
_cell.angle_gamma   90.00
#
_symmetry.space_group_name_H-M   'P 1'
#
loop_
_entity.id
_entity.type
_entity.pdbx_description
1 polymer ?
#
loop_
_entity_poly.entity_id
_entity_poly.type
_entity_poly.pdbx_seq_one_letter_code
_entity_poly.pdbx_strand_id
1 'polypeptide(L)'
;MPTRLKRPPFWRPLALTVTLLGFQAYLGYSAISGQFGIASREDIQSDIEVLEDRSAALQAEIDAYRHRVSLLNPRHIDPDIVAERARALLNMAHADDVLVMVNPENGQPISGQFVELIDSELISIIEADSTL
;
A
#
# COMPACT_ATOMS: atom_id res chain seq x y z
N MET A 1 -76.49 44.73 32.50
CA MET A 1 -75.15 44.18 32.77
C MET A 1 -74.19 44.67 31.69
N PRO A 2 -73.20 45.52 31.97
CA PRO A 2 -72.20 45.87 30.96
C PRO A 2 -71.09 44.80 30.93
N THR A 3 -70.89 44.17 29.78
CA THR A 3 -69.74 43.28 29.52
C THR A 3 -68.55 44.13 29.09
N ARG A 4 -67.51 44.21 29.94
CA ARG A 4 -66.26 44.93 29.60
C ARG A 4 -65.37 44.03 28.75
N LEU A 5 -65.41 44.19 27.44
CA LEU A 5 -64.46 43.57 26.52
C LEU A 5 -63.14 44.36 26.52
N LYS A 6 -62.08 43.72 27.04
CA LYS A 6 -60.73 44.25 27.07
C LYS A 6 -60.20 44.28 25.62
N ARG A 7 -60.05 45.47 25.04
CA ARG A 7 -59.52 45.61 23.68
C ARG A 7 -58.11 45.03 23.62
N PRO A 8 -57.81 44.09 22.70
CA PRO A 8 -56.47 43.55 22.60
C PRO A 8 -55.50 44.67 22.17
N PRO A 9 -54.30 44.74 22.75
CA PRO A 9 -53.33 45.79 22.45
C PRO A 9 -52.82 45.62 21.01
N PHE A 10 -53.11 46.61 20.16
CA PHE A 10 -52.74 46.64 18.73
C PHE A 10 -51.22 46.57 18.49
N TRP A 11 -50.40 46.84 19.51
CA TRP A 11 -48.94 46.78 19.44
C TRP A 11 -48.38 45.37 19.35
N ARG A 12 -49.13 44.34 19.78
CA ARG A 12 -48.69 42.93 19.72
C ARG A 12 -48.37 42.44 18.31
N PRO A 13 -49.27 42.57 17.31
CA PRO A 13 -48.95 42.15 15.95
C PRO A 13 -47.78 42.94 15.36
N LEU A 14 -47.67 44.23 15.70
CA LEU A 14 -46.61 45.10 15.20
C LEU A 14 -45.22 44.70 15.75
N ALA A 15 -45.15 44.36 17.04
CA ALA A 15 -43.93 43.82 17.64
C ALA A 15 -43.54 42.46 17.03
N LEU A 16 -44.53 41.61 16.76
CA LEU A 16 -44.32 40.31 16.13
C LEU A 16 -43.78 40.46 14.70
N THR A 17 -44.36 41.33 13.87
CA THR A 17 -43.90 41.53 12.49
C THR A 17 -42.48 42.09 12.43
N VAL A 18 -42.14 43.05 13.29
CA VAL A 18 -40.77 43.60 13.38
C VAL A 18 -39.77 42.53 13.81
N THR A 19 -40.14 41.71 14.79
CA THR A 19 -39.28 40.60 15.25
C THR A 19 -39.06 39.57 14.15
N LEU A 20 -40.11 39.20 13.43
CA LEU A 20 -40.04 38.25 12.32
C LEU A 20 -39.15 38.77 11.18
N LEU A 21 -39.29 40.06 10.85
CA LEU A 21 -38.51 40.71 9.80
C LEU A 21 -37.02 40.79 10.19
N GLY A 22 -36.74 41.12 11.45
CA GLY A 22 -35.37 41.07 12.00
C GLY A 22 -34.77 39.66 11.95
N PHE A 23 -35.57 38.63 12.25
CA PHE A 23 -35.14 37.23 12.16
C PHE A 23 -34.86 36.82 10.71
N GLN A 24 -35.70 37.21 9.75
CA GLN A 24 -35.46 36.98 8.33
C GLN A 24 -34.20 37.68 7.83
N ALA A 25 -33.95 38.91 8.25
CA ALA A 25 -32.73 39.64 7.91
C ALA A 25 -31.48 38.96 8.49
N TYR A 26 -31.54 38.53 9.75
CA TYR A 26 -30.45 37.79 10.39
C TYR A 26 -30.16 36.47 9.69
N LEU A 27 -31.20 35.69 9.37
CA LEU A 27 -31.05 34.44 8.64
C LEU A 27 -30.51 34.67 7.22
N GLY A 28 -30.98 35.72 6.52
CA GLY A 28 -30.47 36.09 5.21
C GLY A 28 -28.98 36.45 5.26
N TYR A 29 -28.56 37.26 6.25
CA TYR A 29 -27.16 37.59 6.46
C TYR A 29 -26.32 36.35 6.78
N SER A 30 -26.78 35.52 7.73
CA SER A 30 -26.12 34.26 8.13
C SER A 30 -26.01 33.26 6.98
N ALA A 31 -26.99 33.21 6.07
CA ALA A 31 -26.94 32.35 4.88
C ALA A 31 -25.89 32.82 3.86
N ILE A 32 -25.62 34.13 3.79
CA ILE A 32 -24.62 34.71 2.90
C ILE A 32 -23.23 34.61 3.51
N SER A 33 -23.08 34.92 4.80
CA SER A 33 -21.80 34.92 5.53
C SER A 33 -21.43 33.58 6.15
N GLY A 34 -22.31 32.58 6.07
CA GLY A 34 -22.10 31.27 6.64
C GLY A 34 -21.08 30.46 5.85
N GLN A 35 -20.43 29.50 6.52
CA GLN A 35 -19.45 28.57 5.94
C GLN A 35 -19.97 27.74 4.74
N PHE A 36 -21.29 27.68 4.53
CA PHE A 36 -21.95 27.02 3.39
C PHE A 36 -22.63 28.01 2.43
N GLY A 37 -22.26 29.29 2.52
CA GLY A 37 -22.76 30.35 1.65
C GLY A 37 -22.36 30.13 0.19
N ILE A 38 -22.95 30.90 -0.71
CA ILE A 38 -22.70 30.76 -2.16
C ILE A 38 -21.22 31.00 -2.50
N ALA A 39 -20.53 31.85 -1.73
CA ALA A 39 -19.12 32.18 -1.92
C ALA A 39 -18.16 31.04 -1.54
N SER A 40 -18.49 30.20 -0.55
CA SER A 40 -17.60 29.11 -0.10
C SER A 40 -17.73 27.83 -0.93
N ARG A 41 -18.62 27.81 -1.93
CA ARG A 41 -18.81 26.64 -2.80
C ARG A 41 -17.57 26.30 -3.62
N GLU A 42 -16.85 27.32 -4.07
CA GLU A 42 -15.62 27.14 -4.85
C GLU A 42 -14.51 26.56 -3.98
N ASP A 43 -14.30 27.10 -2.77
CA ASP A 43 -13.35 26.58 -1.80
C ASP A 43 -13.68 25.13 -1.39
N ILE A 44 -14.95 24.84 -1.10
CA ILE A 44 -15.41 23.48 -0.77
C ILE A 44 -15.17 22.52 -1.93
N GLN A 45 -15.42 22.97 -3.17
CA GLN A 45 -15.20 22.12 -4.35
C GLN A 45 -13.71 21.83 -4.56
N SER A 46 -12.85 22.83 -4.37
CA SER A 46 -11.39 22.66 -4.38
C SER A 46 -10.93 21.68 -3.29
N ASP A 47 -11.48 21.80 -2.07
CA ASP A 47 -11.14 20.89 -0.97
C ASP A 47 -11.57 19.44 -1.27
N ILE A 48 -12.73 19.26 -1.92
CA ILE A 48 -13.18 17.94 -2.38
C ILE A 48 -12.19 17.36 -3.38
N GLU A 49 -11.78 18.13 -4.40
CA GLU A 49 -10.83 17.68 -5.42
C GLU A 49 -9.49 17.28 -4.79
N VAL A 50 -8.96 18.09 -3.87
CA VAL A 50 -7.73 17.77 -3.13
C VAL A 50 -7.86 16.50 -2.29
N LEU A 51 -9.02 16.26 -1.66
CA LEU A 51 -9.27 15.04 -0.90
C LEU A 51 -9.40 13.82 -1.80
N GLU A 52 -10.05 13.96 -2.96
CA GLU A 52 -10.16 12.91 -3.97
C GLU A 52 -8.77 12.50 -4.48
N ASP A 53 -7.92 13.47 -4.86
CA ASP A 53 -6.55 13.20 -5.29
C ASP A 53 -5.72 12.47 -4.23
N ARG A 54 -5.81 12.92 -2.96
CA ARG A 54 -5.13 12.25 -1.85
C ARG A 54 -5.62 10.82 -1.66
N SER A 55 -6.92 10.61 -1.78
CA SER A 55 -7.51 9.27 -1.64
C SER A 55 -7.08 8.34 -2.77
N ALA A 56 -7.01 8.84 -4.01
CA ALA A 56 -6.53 8.10 -5.17
C ALA A 56 -5.05 7.72 -5.02
N ALA A 57 -4.21 8.66 -4.58
CA ALA A 57 -2.80 8.40 -4.32
C ALA A 57 -2.60 7.33 -3.23
N LEU A 58 -3.35 7.42 -2.13
CA LEU A 58 -3.27 6.45 -1.04
C LEU A 58 -3.79 5.07 -1.47
N GLN A 59 -4.84 5.03 -2.29
CA GLN A 59 -5.36 3.79 -2.85
C GLN A 59 -4.32 3.09 -3.75
N ALA A 60 -3.61 3.85 -4.59
CA ALA A 60 -2.53 3.32 -5.41
C ALA A 60 -1.39 2.72 -4.56
N GLU A 61 -1.05 3.37 -3.44
CA GLU A 61 -0.06 2.85 -2.50
C GLU A 61 -0.53 1.56 -1.83
N ILE A 62 -1.79 1.52 -1.38
CA ILE A 62 -2.41 0.31 -0.82
C ILE A 62 -2.35 -0.84 -1.83
N ASP A 63 -2.67 -0.59 -3.10
CA ASP A 63 -2.69 -1.63 -4.12
C ASP A 63 -1.27 -2.12 -4.46
N ALA A 64 -0.27 -1.23 -4.45
CA ALA A 64 1.13 -1.61 -4.58
C ALA A 64 1.60 -2.52 -3.42
N TYR A 65 1.23 -2.20 -2.17
CA TYR A 65 1.54 -3.06 -1.03
C TYR A 65 0.76 -4.37 -1.06
N ARG A 66 -0.52 -4.37 -1.43
CA ARG A 66 -1.31 -5.59 -1.60
C ARG A 66 -0.67 -6.52 -2.61
N HIS A 67 -0.19 -5.97 -3.73
CA HIS A 67 0.53 -6.74 -4.73
C HIS A 67 1.80 -7.37 -4.13
N ARG A 68 2.65 -6.58 -3.44
CA ARG A 68 3.85 -7.10 -2.76
C ARG A 68 3.52 -8.17 -1.72
N VAL A 69 2.49 -7.96 -0.91
CA VAL A 69 2.03 -8.94 0.08
C VAL A 69 1.52 -10.21 -0.59
N SER A 70 0.85 -10.11 -1.74
CA SER A 70 0.44 -11.30 -2.50
C SER A 70 1.64 -12.10 -3.01
N LEU A 71 2.71 -11.43 -3.45
CA LEU A 71 3.95 -12.07 -3.84
C LEU A 71 4.69 -12.72 -2.65
N LEU A 72 4.52 -12.18 -1.45
CA LEU A 72 5.14 -12.68 -0.23
C LEU A 72 4.27 -13.67 0.56
N ASN A 73 3.01 -13.92 0.16
CA ASN A 73 2.06 -14.66 0.97
C ASN A 73 2.42 -16.17 1.01
N PRO A 74 2.93 -16.68 2.14
CA PRO A 74 3.36 -18.07 2.28
C PRO A 74 2.21 -19.01 2.65
N ARG A 75 0.94 -18.54 2.72
CA ARG A 75 -0.21 -19.45 2.89
C ARG A 75 -0.48 -20.30 1.66
N HIS A 76 0.08 -19.92 0.52
CA HIS A 76 0.28 -20.79 -0.63
C HIS A 76 1.78 -21.03 -0.84
N ILE A 77 2.53 -21.29 0.24
CA ILE A 77 3.84 -21.92 0.11
C ILE A 77 3.60 -23.22 -0.63
N ASP A 78 4.29 -23.38 -1.75
CA ASP A 78 4.26 -24.62 -2.51
C ASP A 78 4.70 -25.75 -1.56
N PRO A 79 3.89 -26.80 -1.36
CA PRO A 79 4.29 -27.95 -0.55
C PRO A 79 5.64 -28.53 -0.98
N ASP A 80 6.03 -28.35 -2.24
CA ASP A 80 7.33 -28.76 -2.74
C ASP A 80 8.48 -27.97 -2.11
N ILE A 81 8.35 -26.65 -1.94
CA ILE A 81 9.38 -25.82 -1.28
C ILE A 81 9.57 -26.20 0.19
N VAL A 82 8.51 -26.61 0.89
CA VAL A 82 8.61 -27.14 2.26
C VAL A 82 9.32 -28.48 2.27
N ALA A 83 8.97 -29.36 1.34
CA ALA A 83 9.58 -30.68 1.21
C ALA A 83 11.07 -30.56 0.90
N GLU A 84 11.46 -29.70 -0.03
CA GLU A 84 12.85 -29.38 -0.37
C GLU A 84 13.61 -28.83 0.83
N ARG A 85 13.02 -27.88 1.57
CA ARG A 85 13.69 -27.32 2.75
C ARG A 85 13.84 -28.36 3.87
N ALA A 86 12.84 -29.21 4.07
CA ALA A 86 12.90 -30.29 5.05
C ALA A 86 13.97 -31.33 4.67
N ARG A 87 14.00 -31.77 3.40
CA ARG A 87 15.01 -32.69 2.85
C ARG A 87 16.42 -32.13 2.99
N ALA A 88 16.64 -30.87 2.62
CA ALA A 88 17.93 -30.20 2.77
C ALA A 88 18.39 -30.15 4.24
N LEU A 89 17.49 -29.91 5.19
CA LEU A 89 17.82 -29.90 6.63
C LEU A 89 18.13 -31.31 7.18
N LEU A 90 17.45 -32.33 6.66
CA LEU A 90 17.63 -33.74 7.03
C LEU A 90 18.78 -34.41 6.25
N ASN A 91 19.50 -33.65 5.40
CA ASN A 91 20.54 -34.16 4.51
C ASN A 91 20.05 -35.34 3.63
N MET A 92 18.81 -35.24 3.16
CA MET A 92 18.12 -36.23 2.33
C MET A 92 17.97 -35.67 0.92
N ALA A 93 18.21 -36.48 -0.10
CA ALA A 93 18.00 -36.14 -1.51
C ALA A 93 17.08 -37.17 -2.18
N HIS A 94 16.32 -36.75 -3.17
CA HIS A 94 15.54 -37.63 -4.04
C HIS A 94 16.42 -38.26 -5.13
N ALA A 95 15.94 -39.34 -5.74
CA ALA A 95 16.72 -40.08 -6.74
C ALA A 95 17.02 -39.25 -8.01
N ASP A 96 16.19 -38.25 -8.28
CA ASP A 96 16.30 -37.37 -9.45
C ASP A 96 17.00 -36.03 -9.12
N ASP A 97 17.47 -35.83 -7.89
CA ASP A 97 18.07 -34.56 -7.45
C ASP A 97 19.56 -34.48 -7.81
N VAL A 98 20.00 -33.31 -8.29
CA VAL A 98 21.41 -33.04 -8.59
C VAL A 98 22.09 -32.42 -7.37
N LEU A 99 22.97 -33.18 -6.72
CA LEU A 99 23.76 -32.73 -5.58
C LEU A 99 25.01 -31.96 -6.04
N VAL A 100 25.09 -30.68 -5.71
CA VAL A 100 26.28 -29.86 -5.91
C VAL A 100 26.99 -29.70 -4.57
N MET A 101 28.10 -30.42 -4.39
CA MET A 101 28.96 -30.20 -3.24
C MET A 101 29.69 -28.87 -3.39
N VAL A 102 29.82 -28.09 -2.33
CA VAL A 102 30.58 -26.82 -2.33
C VAL A 102 31.72 -26.92 -1.32
N ASN A 103 32.86 -26.33 -1.67
CA ASN A 103 33.98 -26.29 -0.75
C ASN A 103 33.69 -25.25 0.37
N PRO A 104 33.83 -25.64 1.66
CA PRO A 104 33.44 -24.80 2.79
C PRO A 104 34.28 -23.53 2.96
N GLU A 105 35.45 -23.43 2.33
CA GLU A 105 36.34 -22.26 2.46
C GLU A 105 36.09 -21.19 1.40
N ASN A 106 35.60 -21.57 0.21
CA ASN A 106 35.48 -20.67 -0.94
C ASN A 106 34.05 -20.59 -1.52
N GLY A 107 33.12 -21.44 -1.07
CA GLY A 107 31.74 -21.48 -1.54
C GLY A 107 31.58 -21.89 -3.01
N GLN A 108 32.65 -22.37 -3.65
CA GLN A 108 32.62 -22.79 -5.04
C GLN A 108 32.20 -24.26 -5.14
N PRO A 109 31.45 -24.64 -6.19
CA PRO A 109 31.10 -26.03 -6.42
C PRO A 109 32.36 -26.88 -6.57
N ILE A 110 32.40 -28.02 -5.86
CA ILE A 110 33.32 -29.14 -6.08
C ILE A 110 32.87 -29.84 -7.37
N SER A 111 32.80 -29.07 -8.46
CA SER A 111 32.71 -29.64 -9.80
C SER A 111 34.05 -30.32 -10.05
N GLY A 112 34.01 -31.60 -10.41
CA GLY A 112 35.21 -32.38 -10.69
C GLY A 112 36.13 -31.57 -11.59
N GLN A 113 37.36 -31.36 -11.13
CA GLN A 113 38.48 -30.93 -11.97
C GLN A 113 38.73 -32.01 -13.03
N PHE A 114 37.86 -32.13 -14.02
CA PHE A 114 38.28 -32.60 -15.33
C PHE A 114 39.00 -31.42 -15.96
N VAL A 115 40.24 -31.20 -15.51
CA VAL A 115 41.21 -30.50 -16.34
C VAL A 115 41.50 -31.49 -17.46
N GLU A 116 40.81 -31.33 -18.59
CA GLU A 116 41.20 -31.97 -19.83
C GLU A 116 42.59 -31.43 -20.15
N LEU A 117 43.62 -32.16 -19.71
CA LEU A 117 45.00 -31.86 -19.99
C LEU A 117 45.14 -31.90 -21.52
N ILE A 118 45.20 -30.72 -22.13
CA ILE A 118 45.58 -30.55 -23.53
C ILE A 118 46.89 -31.31 -23.76
N ASP A 119 46.95 -32.11 -24.83
CA ASP A 119 48.06 -33.03 -25.16
C ASP A 119 49.45 -32.36 -25.03
N SER A 120 49.54 -31.05 -25.29
CA SER A 120 50.75 -30.27 -25.16
C SER A 120 51.33 -30.22 -23.74
N GLU A 121 50.48 -30.16 -22.70
CA GLU A 121 50.96 -30.16 -21.31
C GLU A 121 51.35 -31.57 -20.84
N LEU A 122 50.60 -32.59 -21.26
CA LEU A 122 50.96 -34.00 -21.01
C LEU A 122 52.33 -34.35 -21.60
N ILE A 123 52.62 -33.90 -22.82
CA ILE A 123 53.93 -34.12 -23.47
C ILE A 123 55.04 -33.44 -22.67
N SER A 124 54.83 -32.22 -22.17
CA SER A 124 55.84 -31.49 -21.40
C SER A 124 56.18 -32.13 -20.04
N ILE A 125 55.18 -32.74 -19.38
CA ILE A 125 55.37 -33.45 -18.11
C ILE A 125 56.13 -34.76 -18.34
N ILE A 126 55.79 -35.50 -19.39
CA ILE A 126 56.47 -36.75 -19.75
C ILE A 126 57.92 -36.48 -20.17
N GLU A 127 58.18 -35.39 -20.89
CA GLU A 127 59.53 -35.00 -21.31
C GLU A 127 60.39 -34.51 -20.13
N ALA A 128 59.80 -33.83 -19.15
CA ALA A 128 60.49 -33.45 -17.92
C ALA A 128 60.90 -34.67 -17.07
N ASP A 129 60.03 -35.69 -16.97
CA ASP A 129 60.31 -36.91 -16.20
C ASP A 129 61.32 -37.84 -16.90
N SER A 130 61.39 -37.79 -18.24
CA SER A 130 62.33 -38.58 -19.04
C SER A 130 63.77 -38.03 -19.05
N THR A 131 64.05 -36.93 -18.34
CA THR A 131 65.41 -36.35 -18.22
C THR A 131 66.11 -36.66 -16.88
N LEU A 132 65.50 -37.55 -16.06
CA LEU A 132 66.14 -38.23 -14.93
C LEU A 132 66.49 -39.68 -15.29
#